data_AF-A0AAN7YZ09-F1
#
_entry.id   AF-A0AAN7YZ09-F1
#
_cell.length_a   1.000
_cell.length_b   1.000
_cell.length_c   1.000
_cell.angle_alpha   90.00
_cell.angle_beta   90.00
_cell.angle_gamma   90.00
#
_symmetry.space_group_name_H-M   'P 1'
#
loop_
_entity.id
_entity.type
_entity.pdbx_description
1 polymer ?
#
loop_
_entity_poly.entity_id
_entity_poly.type
_entity_poly.pdbx_seq_one_letter_code
_entity_poly.pdbx_strand_id
1 'polypeptide(L)'
;MLEMNKLKLLNYHNLQHCFPRCGIKSNKVLELITYLDFKNISITIPLGKLPNTIKKIKFDRMHDCELLPESLPDGLLDLTLCKSKFQLFEIPKSVTNLSFSDQFNNDIIPDLGGYNCYLEPGALPKSIKTLKFGREYNKEFSKGPIPDSVINLTLSHIKFNSGGGGGGGTTSDSIIPSSVINLSFQDNSNKPIEMGILQSVSLETLKFGRNFNSTIAPLSIPSSLKKT
;
A
#
# COMPACT_ATOMS: atom_id res chain seq x y z
N MET A 1 5.92 -21.90 -17.06
CA MET A 1 5.49 -20.83 -17.98
C MET A 1 6.14 -19.53 -17.58
N LEU A 2 7.15 -19.09 -18.34
CA LEU A 2 7.64 -17.71 -18.30
C LEU A 2 6.59 -16.83 -18.99
N GLU A 3 6.00 -15.87 -18.28
CA GLU A 3 5.41 -14.70 -18.94
C GLU A 3 6.58 -13.86 -19.44
N MET A 4 6.58 -13.48 -20.73
CA MET A 4 7.77 -13.01 -21.46
C MET A 4 8.53 -11.81 -20.87
N ASN A 5 8.02 -11.09 -19.86
CA ASN A 5 8.69 -9.94 -19.24
C ASN A 5 8.68 -9.97 -17.69
N LYS A 6 8.38 -11.14 -17.11
CA LYS A 6 8.28 -11.32 -15.67
C LYS A 6 9.42 -12.19 -15.16
N LEU A 7 10.21 -11.64 -14.24
CA LEU A 7 11.22 -12.40 -13.51
C LEU A 7 10.73 -12.70 -12.10
N LYS A 8 10.49 -13.99 -11.83
CA LYS A 8 10.20 -14.50 -10.49
C LYS A 8 11.51 -14.90 -9.82
N LEU A 9 11.87 -14.21 -8.75
CA LEU A 9 13.06 -14.49 -7.96
C LEU A 9 12.63 -15.34 -6.77
N LEU A 10 12.94 -16.65 -6.82
CA LEU A 10 12.49 -17.65 -5.84
C LEU A 10 13.57 -18.03 -4.80
N ASN A 11 14.85 -17.78 -5.10
CA ASN A 11 15.97 -17.95 -4.18
C ASN A 11 17.15 -17.02 -4.55
N TYR A 12 18.09 -16.82 -3.62
CA TYR A 12 19.30 -16.01 -3.83
C TYR A 12 20.17 -16.52 -4.99
N HIS A 13 20.13 -17.81 -5.31
CA HIS A 13 20.89 -18.42 -6.40
C HIS A 13 20.44 -17.92 -7.79
N ASN A 14 19.14 -17.82 -8.04
CA ASN A 14 18.60 -17.24 -9.27
C ASN A 14 18.96 -15.76 -9.39
N LEU A 15 19.06 -15.08 -8.24
CA LEU A 15 19.49 -13.70 -8.14
C LEU A 15 20.98 -13.54 -8.48
N GLN A 16 21.87 -14.44 -8.07
CA GLN A 16 23.29 -14.38 -8.47
C GLN A 16 23.52 -14.58 -9.98
N HIS A 17 22.68 -15.36 -10.65
CA HIS A 17 22.75 -15.55 -12.10
C HIS A 17 22.19 -14.35 -12.89
N CYS A 18 21.13 -13.70 -12.39
CA CYS A 18 20.56 -12.51 -13.01
C CYS A 18 21.27 -11.20 -12.59
N PHE A 19 21.86 -11.19 -11.40
CA PHE A 19 22.41 -10.03 -10.69
C PHE A 19 23.62 -10.47 -9.82
N PRO A 20 24.80 -10.71 -10.42
CA PRO A 20 25.96 -11.23 -9.68
C PRO A 20 26.35 -10.28 -8.54
N ARG A 21 26.21 -10.76 -7.29
CA ARG A 21 26.59 -10.08 -6.02
C ARG A 21 26.33 -8.56 -6.01
N CYS A 22 25.09 -8.09 -6.24
CA CYS A 22 24.72 -6.66 -6.14
C CYS A 22 25.64 -5.67 -6.89
N GLY A 23 26.45 -6.17 -7.84
CA GLY A 23 27.30 -5.47 -8.80
C GLY A 23 26.77 -5.76 -10.19
N ILE A 24 25.57 -5.26 -10.48
CA ILE A 24 24.79 -5.62 -11.66
C ILE A 24 25.46 -5.04 -12.92
N LYS A 25 26.23 -5.86 -13.65
CA LYS A 25 26.58 -5.59 -15.06
C LYS A 25 25.32 -5.83 -15.89
N SER A 26 24.90 -4.82 -16.66
CA SER A 26 23.78 -4.91 -17.60
C SER A 26 23.88 -6.19 -18.40
N ASN A 27 22.96 -7.12 -18.16
CA ASN A 27 22.70 -8.23 -19.05
C ASN A 27 21.53 -7.79 -19.92
N LYS A 28 21.63 -7.93 -21.25
CA LYS A 28 20.56 -7.59 -22.22
C LYS A 28 19.19 -8.16 -21.85
N VAL A 29 19.15 -9.24 -21.07
CA VAL A 29 17.91 -9.84 -20.53
C VAL A 29 17.18 -8.91 -19.54
N LEU A 30 17.90 -8.09 -18.76
CA LEU A 30 17.32 -7.18 -17.76
C LEU A 30 16.59 -5.99 -18.40
N GLU A 31 16.96 -5.59 -19.62
CA GLU A 31 16.32 -4.49 -20.35
C GLU A 31 14.89 -4.84 -20.83
N LEU A 32 14.54 -6.12 -20.86
CA LEU A 32 13.19 -6.57 -21.25
C LEU A 32 12.26 -6.81 -20.05
N ILE A 33 12.81 -6.84 -18.84
CA ILE A 33 12.03 -7.14 -17.64
C ILE A 33 11.23 -5.91 -17.24
N THR A 34 9.91 -6.09 -17.14
CA THR A 34 8.99 -5.06 -16.66
C THR A 34 8.39 -5.39 -15.30
N TYR A 35 8.47 -6.66 -14.87
CA TYR A 35 7.93 -7.13 -13.60
C TYR A 35 8.94 -7.97 -12.83
N LEU A 36 9.35 -7.48 -11.65
CA LEU A 36 10.06 -8.24 -10.62
C LEU A 36 9.10 -8.74 -9.53
N ASP A 37 9.09 -10.06 -9.30
CA ASP A 37 8.32 -10.74 -8.26
C ASP A 37 9.32 -11.42 -7.31
N PHE A 38 9.62 -10.75 -6.19
CA PHE A 38 10.51 -11.23 -5.15
C PHE A 38 9.75 -12.15 -4.21
N LYS A 39 10.05 -13.45 -4.27
CA LYS A 39 9.39 -14.48 -3.48
C LYS A 39 10.39 -15.21 -2.62
N ASN A 40 10.14 -15.25 -1.32
CA ASN A 40 10.92 -16.04 -0.37
C ASN A 40 12.42 -15.67 -0.30
N ILE A 41 12.76 -14.39 -0.45
CA ILE A 41 14.14 -13.89 -0.42
C ILE A 41 14.24 -12.64 0.44
N SER A 42 15.20 -12.63 1.36
CA SER A 42 15.71 -11.41 1.99
C SER A 42 16.85 -10.86 1.15
N ILE A 43 16.76 -9.60 0.71
CA ILE A 43 17.77 -8.94 -0.13
C ILE A 43 17.79 -7.44 0.16
N THR A 44 18.99 -6.87 0.16
CA THR A 44 19.20 -5.41 0.09
C THR A 44 19.38 -5.01 -1.37
N ILE A 45 18.52 -4.13 -1.88
CA ILE A 45 18.66 -3.58 -3.24
C ILE A 45 19.52 -2.32 -3.18
N PRO A 46 20.73 -2.30 -3.81
CA PRO A 46 21.59 -1.12 -3.76
C PRO A 46 21.05 0.05 -4.60
N LEU A 47 21.53 1.25 -4.33
CA LEU A 47 21.18 2.50 -5.00
C LEU A 47 21.42 2.45 -6.53
N GLY A 48 20.45 2.94 -7.32
CA GLY A 48 20.57 3.11 -8.77
C GLY A 48 20.70 1.81 -9.58
N LYS A 49 20.23 0.66 -9.05
CA LYS A 49 20.50 -0.66 -9.64
C LYS A 49 19.36 -1.27 -10.45
N LEU A 50 18.12 -0.80 -10.29
CA LEU A 50 16.99 -1.35 -11.02
C LEU A 50 16.80 -0.63 -12.36
N PRO A 51 16.72 -1.36 -13.49
CA PRO A 51 16.42 -0.76 -14.79
C PRO A 51 15.09 0.02 -14.81
N ASN A 52 15.07 1.16 -15.52
CA ASN A 52 13.86 1.99 -15.73
C ASN A 52 12.75 1.30 -16.56
N THR A 53 13.07 0.15 -17.14
CA THR A 53 12.13 -0.73 -17.86
C THR A 53 11.16 -1.42 -16.90
N ILE A 54 11.54 -1.56 -15.62
CA ILE A 54 10.69 -2.14 -14.58
C ILE A 54 9.51 -1.21 -14.29
N LYS A 55 8.30 -1.74 -14.46
CA LYS A 55 7.02 -1.08 -14.18
C LYS A 55 6.31 -1.64 -12.96
N LYS A 56 6.65 -2.86 -12.55
CA LYS A 56 6.05 -3.54 -11.41
C LYS A 56 7.08 -4.22 -10.53
N ILE A 57 7.00 -3.97 -9.23
CA ILE A 57 7.79 -4.66 -8.21
C ILE A 57 6.84 -5.21 -7.16
N LYS A 58 6.96 -6.50 -6.88
CA LYS A 58 6.21 -7.15 -5.82
C LYS A 58 7.16 -7.84 -4.86
N PHE A 59 7.07 -7.50 -3.59
CA PHE A 59 7.67 -8.25 -2.50
C PHE A 59 6.62 -9.15 -1.84
N ASP A 60 6.89 -10.46 -1.78
CA ASP A 60 6.01 -11.44 -1.13
C ASP A 60 6.18 -11.44 0.40
N ARG A 61 5.22 -12.07 1.08
CA ARG A 61 5.15 -12.21 2.53
C ARG A 61 6.43 -12.90 3.03
N MET A 62 6.96 -12.42 4.16
CA MET A 62 7.92 -13.09 5.06
C MET A 62 9.39 -12.65 5.07
N HIS A 63 9.82 -11.57 4.41
CA HIS A 63 11.26 -11.21 4.40
C HIS A 63 11.56 -9.74 4.64
N ASP A 64 12.71 -9.49 5.27
CA ASP A 64 13.30 -8.16 5.47
C ASP A 64 13.99 -7.75 4.17
N CYS A 65 13.24 -7.10 3.27
CA CYS A 65 13.85 -6.49 2.09
C CYS A 65 14.24 -5.07 2.44
N GLU A 66 15.53 -4.75 2.45
CA GLU A 66 15.99 -3.39 2.69
C GLU A 66 16.10 -2.67 1.34
N LEU A 67 15.15 -1.77 1.08
CA LEU A 67 15.21 -0.84 -0.03
C LEU A 67 15.99 0.38 0.44
N LEU A 68 17.07 0.73 -0.25
CA LEU A 68 17.79 1.98 -0.02
C LEU A 68 17.07 3.15 -0.73
N PRO A 69 17.31 4.40 -0.29
CA PRO A 69 16.88 5.57 -1.05
C PRO A 69 17.31 5.46 -2.52
N GLU A 70 16.45 5.87 -3.44
CA GLU A 70 16.71 5.83 -4.90
C GLU A 70 16.97 4.41 -5.48
N SER A 71 16.62 3.34 -4.75
CA SER A 71 16.72 1.96 -5.26
C SER A 71 15.60 1.59 -6.25
N LEU A 72 14.48 2.31 -6.20
CA LEU A 72 13.32 2.10 -7.07
C LEU A 72 13.45 2.96 -8.34
N PRO A 73 13.07 2.43 -9.52
CA PRO A 73 13.17 3.17 -10.77
C PRO A 73 12.08 4.26 -10.89
N ASP A 74 12.42 5.39 -11.49
CA ASP A 74 11.51 6.54 -11.70
C ASP A 74 10.28 6.23 -12.54
N GLY A 75 10.32 5.14 -13.32
CA GLY A 75 9.22 4.69 -14.17
C GLY A 75 8.29 3.66 -13.53
N LEU A 76 8.44 3.37 -12.23
CA LEU A 76 7.70 2.33 -11.53
C LEU A 76 6.22 2.71 -11.35
N LEU A 77 5.30 1.82 -11.71
CA LEU A 77 3.85 2.09 -11.67
C LEU A 77 3.12 1.30 -10.57
N ASP A 78 3.57 0.08 -10.29
CA ASP A 78 2.95 -0.85 -9.36
C ASP A 78 3.99 -1.35 -8.35
N LEU A 79 3.76 -1.06 -7.07
CA LEU A 79 4.66 -1.41 -5.99
C LEU A 79 3.88 -2.13 -4.89
N THR A 80 4.31 -3.34 -4.56
CA THR A 80 3.87 -4.04 -3.34
C THR A 80 5.01 -4.12 -2.35
N LEU A 81 4.92 -3.38 -1.25
CA LEU A 81 5.92 -3.34 -0.18
C LEU A 81 5.70 -4.45 0.86
N CYS A 82 6.80 -4.99 1.39
CA CYS A 82 6.83 -5.86 2.55
C CYS A 82 7.68 -5.24 3.67
N LYS A 83 7.90 -5.97 4.78
CA LYS A 83 8.78 -5.57 5.88
C LYS A 83 10.11 -5.01 5.34
N SER A 84 10.32 -3.71 5.59
CA SER A 84 11.42 -2.93 5.01
C SER A 84 11.62 -1.65 5.81
N LYS A 85 12.88 -1.23 6.01
CA LYS A 85 13.22 0.08 6.60
C LYS A 85 12.95 1.27 5.65
N PHE A 86 12.33 1.01 4.50
CA PHE A 86 12.01 1.99 3.48
C PHE A 86 11.05 3.07 3.99
N GLN A 87 11.38 4.32 3.71
CA GLN A 87 10.55 5.46 4.08
C GLN A 87 9.54 5.75 2.95
N LEU A 88 8.29 6.04 3.31
CA LEU A 88 7.21 6.19 2.31
C LEU A 88 7.43 7.35 1.34
N PHE A 89 8.14 8.40 1.76
CA PHE A 89 8.47 9.54 0.90
C PHE A 89 9.47 9.19 -0.21
N GLU A 90 10.14 8.04 -0.13
CA GLU A 90 11.07 7.54 -1.15
C GLU A 90 10.35 6.80 -2.28
N ILE A 91 9.03 6.58 -2.17
CA ILE A 91 8.24 5.96 -3.24
C ILE A 91 8.25 6.89 -4.48
N PRO A 92 8.64 6.39 -5.66
CA PRO A 92 8.66 7.20 -6.88
C PRO A 92 7.30 7.84 -7.18
N LYS A 93 7.32 9.09 -7.63
CA LYS A 93 6.10 9.87 -7.96
C LYS A 93 5.31 9.29 -9.15
N SER A 94 5.87 8.31 -9.86
CA SER A 94 5.19 7.57 -10.93
C SER A 94 4.26 6.47 -10.40
N VAL A 95 4.40 6.04 -9.14
CA VAL A 95 3.65 4.92 -8.60
C VAL A 95 2.16 5.28 -8.53
N THR A 96 1.33 4.46 -9.19
CA THR A 96 -0.13 4.62 -9.24
C THR A 96 -0.85 3.53 -8.48
N ASN A 97 -0.23 2.36 -8.30
CA ASN A 97 -0.75 1.25 -7.52
C ASN A 97 0.23 0.94 -6.38
N LEU A 98 -0.20 1.20 -5.14
CA LEU A 98 0.57 0.90 -3.94
C LEU A 98 -0.18 -0.13 -3.10
N SER A 99 0.49 -1.23 -2.80
CA SER A 99 -0.01 -2.24 -1.88
C SER A 99 1.00 -2.49 -0.79
N PHE A 100 0.51 -2.75 0.41
CA PHE A 100 1.30 -3.23 1.53
C PHE A 100 0.97 -4.70 1.77
N SER A 101 2.01 -5.52 1.97
CA SER A 101 1.84 -6.95 2.26
C SER A 101 1.27 -7.15 3.66
N ASP A 102 0.66 -8.32 3.89
CA ASP A 102 0.02 -8.63 5.17
C ASP A 102 0.96 -8.41 6.35
N GLN A 103 2.19 -8.91 6.27
CA GLN A 103 3.21 -8.89 7.32
C GLN A 103 4.12 -7.65 7.26
N PHE A 104 3.70 -6.58 6.60
CA PHE A 104 4.41 -5.32 6.78
C PHE A 104 4.19 -4.95 8.25
N ASN A 105 5.23 -4.99 9.08
CA ASN A 105 5.16 -4.61 10.48
C ASN A 105 6.55 -4.10 10.78
N ASN A 106 6.73 -2.79 10.75
CA ASN A 106 8.02 -2.22 11.10
C ASN A 106 8.06 -2.06 12.60
N ASP A 107 8.87 -2.89 13.25
CA ASP A 107 9.42 -2.57 14.55
C ASP A 107 10.20 -1.24 14.42
N ILE A 108 9.64 -0.20 15.05
CA ILE A 108 10.30 0.97 15.64
C ILE A 108 11.16 1.82 14.68
N ILE A 109 10.53 2.83 14.06
CA ILE A 109 11.12 4.19 14.05
C ILE A 109 10.00 5.20 14.32
N PRO A 110 9.89 5.74 15.56
CA PRO A 110 8.86 6.70 15.95
C PRO A 110 8.80 7.97 15.09
N ASP A 111 9.93 8.35 14.48
CA ASP A 111 10.06 9.64 13.78
C ASP A 111 10.10 9.54 12.24
N LEU A 112 10.01 8.34 11.63
CA LEU A 112 10.30 8.17 10.19
C LEU A 112 9.27 7.35 9.39
N GLY A 113 8.06 7.11 9.93
CA GLY A 113 6.92 6.65 9.12
C GLY A 113 6.97 5.19 8.65
N GLY A 114 7.26 4.25 9.55
CA GLY A 114 7.11 2.81 9.28
C GLY A 114 5.66 2.38 9.02
N TYR A 115 5.45 1.18 8.47
CA TYR A 115 4.09 0.65 8.34
C TYR A 115 3.57 0.09 9.64
N ASN A 116 2.27 0.30 9.81
CA ASN A 116 1.61 0.24 11.10
C ASN A 116 2.16 1.32 12.05
N CYS A 117 2.67 2.43 11.53
CA CYS A 117 2.73 3.70 12.24
C CYS A 117 1.59 4.61 11.78
N TYR A 118 1.41 5.72 12.49
CA TYR A 118 0.57 6.81 12.01
C TYR A 118 1.14 7.30 10.67
N LEU A 119 0.30 7.32 9.64
CA LEU A 119 0.65 7.95 8.39
C LEU A 119 0.47 9.46 8.56
N GLU A 120 1.52 10.23 8.33
CA GLU A 120 1.42 11.69 8.31
C GLU A 120 0.81 12.15 6.98
N PRO A 121 0.08 13.30 6.97
CA PRO A 121 -0.36 13.92 5.75
C PRO A 121 0.82 14.17 4.79
N GLY A 122 0.69 13.70 3.55
CA GLY A 122 1.73 13.82 2.53
C GLY A 122 2.80 12.73 2.53
N ALA A 123 2.73 11.75 3.45
CA ALA A 123 3.64 10.60 3.46
C ALA A 123 3.52 9.71 2.20
N LEU A 124 2.34 9.72 1.57
CA LEU A 124 2.06 8.95 0.36
C LEU A 124 2.11 9.85 -0.90
N PRO A 125 2.71 9.37 -2.02
CA PRO A 125 2.69 10.09 -3.28
C PRO A 125 1.29 10.45 -3.77
N LYS A 126 1.11 11.69 -4.24
CA LYS A 126 -0.15 12.22 -4.81
C LYS A 126 -0.55 11.58 -6.15
N SER A 127 0.27 10.67 -6.69
CA SER A 127 0.00 9.92 -7.92
C SER A 127 -0.84 8.67 -7.70
N ILE A 128 -0.95 8.19 -6.45
CA ILE A 128 -1.58 6.90 -6.14
C ILE A 128 -3.06 6.93 -6.49
N LYS A 129 -3.50 5.97 -7.31
CA LYS A 129 -4.89 5.73 -7.68
C LYS A 129 -5.49 4.53 -6.97
N THR A 130 -4.67 3.52 -6.70
CA THR A 130 -5.06 2.31 -5.96
C THR A 130 -4.17 2.16 -4.74
N LEU A 131 -4.79 2.14 -3.56
CA LEU A 131 -4.11 1.97 -2.29
C LEU A 131 -4.67 0.75 -1.55
N LYS A 132 -3.80 -0.19 -1.19
CA LYS A 132 -4.16 -1.37 -0.40
C LYS A 132 -3.30 -1.48 0.84
N PHE A 133 -3.92 -1.33 2.00
CA PHE A 133 -3.30 -1.69 3.28
C PHE A 133 -3.31 -3.20 3.45
N GLY A 134 -2.25 -3.77 4.01
CA GLY A 134 -2.15 -5.20 4.34
C GLY A 134 -2.88 -5.54 5.64
N ARG A 135 -2.99 -6.84 5.94
CA ARG A 135 -3.78 -7.35 7.08
C ARG A 135 -3.32 -6.84 8.43
N GLU A 136 -2.02 -6.76 8.70
CA GLU A 136 -1.53 -6.36 10.03
C GLU A 136 -1.60 -4.83 10.28
N TYR A 137 -2.01 -4.01 9.31
CA TYR A 137 -2.24 -2.58 9.58
C TYR A 137 -3.46 -2.39 10.50
N ASN A 138 -3.20 -1.90 11.71
CA ASN A 138 -4.18 -1.75 12.78
C ASN A 138 -4.14 -0.36 13.45
N LYS A 139 -3.47 0.63 12.83
CA LYS A 139 -3.45 2.00 13.33
C LYS A 139 -4.71 2.77 12.97
N GLU A 140 -4.97 3.78 13.80
CA GLU A 140 -6.00 4.77 13.56
C GLU A 140 -5.57 5.70 12.44
N PHE A 141 -6.49 6.04 11.55
CA PHE A 141 -6.27 7.15 10.62
C PHE A 141 -6.75 8.45 11.25
N SER A 142 -5.84 9.43 11.32
CA SER A 142 -6.16 10.84 11.44
C SER A 142 -6.51 11.42 10.06
N LYS A 143 -6.93 12.69 10.00
CA LYS A 143 -7.17 13.42 8.74
C LYS A 143 -5.90 13.51 7.88
N GLY A 144 -6.05 13.35 6.56
CA GLY A 144 -5.03 13.68 5.56
C GLY A 144 -3.98 12.64 5.10
N PRO A 145 -3.89 11.40 5.63
CA PRO A 145 -2.83 10.47 5.20
C PRO A 145 -3.07 9.85 3.83
N ILE A 146 -4.32 9.69 3.42
CA ILE A 146 -4.69 9.11 2.11
C ILE A 146 -4.79 10.27 1.10
N PRO A 147 -4.05 10.24 -0.03
CA PRO A 147 -4.13 11.29 -1.03
C PRO A 147 -5.49 11.38 -1.74
N ASP A 148 -5.94 12.58 -2.10
CA ASP A 148 -7.15 12.84 -2.90
C ASP A 148 -7.12 12.29 -4.33
N SER A 149 -6.00 11.68 -4.72
CA SER A 149 -5.88 10.98 -5.99
C SER A 149 -6.43 9.55 -5.94
N VAL A 150 -6.63 8.97 -4.75
CA VAL A 150 -7.01 7.58 -4.56
C VAL A 150 -8.46 7.35 -4.98
N ILE A 151 -8.67 6.36 -5.84
CA ILE A 151 -9.98 5.95 -6.39
C ILE A 151 -10.39 4.60 -5.80
N ASN A 152 -9.43 3.68 -5.68
CA ASN A 152 -9.63 2.33 -5.15
C ASN A 152 -8.90 2.19 -3.81
N LEU A 153 -9.65 1.95 -2.73
CA LEU A 153 -9.11 1.83 -1.39
C LEU A 153 -9.46 0.46 -0.79
N THR A 154 -8.44 -0.26 -0.35
CA THR A 154 -8.59 -1.51 0.41
C THR A 154 -8.05 -1.33 1.82
N LEU A 155 -8.92 -1.47 2.80
CA LEU A 155 -8.63 -1.30 4.23
C LEU A 155 -8.68 -2.66 4.95
N SER A 156 -7.94 -2.80 6.05
CA SER A 156 -7.93 -3.99 6.91
C SER A 156 -8.57 -3.69 8.27
N HIS A 157 -7.84 -3.81 9.37
CA HIS A 157 -8.31 -3.62 10.74
C HIS A 157 -8.21 -2.17 11.20
N ILE A 158 -8.65 -1.24 10.35
CA ILE A 158 -8.51 0.18 10.64
C ILE A 158 -9.59 0.64 11.59
N LYS A 159 -9.16 1.38 12.61
CA LYS A 159 -10.02 2.19 13.46
C LYS A 159 -10.09 3.59 12.86
N PHE A 160 -11.28 4.14 12.73
CA PHE A 160 -11.46 5.53 12.36
C PHE A 160 -11.60 6.30 13.66
N ASN A 161 -10.67 7.22 13.96
CA ASN A 161 -10.83 8.08 15.12
C ASN A 161 -11.75 9.24 14.69
N SER A 162 -13.05 9.07 14.95
CA SER A 162 -14.01 10.16 14.87
C SER A 162 -13.71 11.08 16.06
N GLY A 163 -12.94 12.15 15.82
CA GLY A 163 -12.64 13.17 16.83
C GLY A 163 -13.92 13.84 17.33
N GLY A 164 -14.64 13.18 18.24
CA GLY A 164 -15.91 13.55 18.82
C GLY A 164 -15.80 13.65 20.34
N GLY A 165 -14.77 14.33 20.83
CA GLY A 165 -14.76 14.91 22.18
C GLY A 165 -15.32 16.33 22.09
N GLY A 166 -16.45 16.58 22.74
CA GLY A 166 -17.29 17.77 22.56
C GLY A 166 -16.54 19.10 22.51
N GLY A 167 -16.82 19.88 21.47
CA GLY A 167 -16.34 21.26 21.35
C GLY A 167 -16.42 21.81 19.93
N GLY A 168 -17.62 22.23 19.51
CA GLY A 168 -17.85 23.38 18.60
C GLY A 168 -17.03 23.52 17.30
N GLY A 169 -16.51 22.45 16.71
CA GLY A 169 -15.75 22.50 15.45
C GLY A 169 -16.51 21.84 14.30
N THR A 170 -17.22 22.64 13.51
CA THR A 170 -17.85 22.22 12.26
C THR A 170 -16.80 22.18 11.13
N THR A 171 -16.03 21.11 11.00
CA THR A 171 -15.51 20.70 9.69
C THR A 171 -15.58 19.19 9.55
N SER A 172 -16.53 18.75 8.72
CA SER A 172 -16.71 17.38 8.23
C SER A 172 -15.55 16.98 7.31
N ASP A 173 -14.34 16.92 7.86
CA ASP A 173 -13.16 16.54 7.12
C ASP A 173 -13.07 15.01 7.08
N SER A 174 -13.43 14.43 5.95
CA SER A 174 -13.48 12.98 5.81
C SER A 174 -12.10 12.34 5.97
N ILE A 175 -12.03 11.27 6.75
CA ILE A 175 -10.83 10.43 6.91
C ILE A 175 -10.52 9.71 5.58
N ILE A 176 -11.54 9.44 4.78
CA ILE A 176 -11.43 8.84 3.46
C ILE A 176 -11.68 9.96 2.42
N PRO A 177 -10.76 10.21 1.49
CA PRO A 177 -10.95 11.23 0.47
C PRO A 177 -12.23 11.03 -0.34
N SER A 178 -12.90 12.12 -0.70
CA SER A 178 -14.13 12.08 -1.52
C SER A 178 -13.91 11.53 -2.93
N SER A 179 -12.65 11.41 -3.36
CA SER A 179 -12.24 10.78 -4.61
C SER A 179 -12.39 9.26 -4.63
N VAL A 180 -12.54 8.62 -3.46
CA VAL A 180 -12.66 7.16 -3.37
C VAL A 180 -14.02 6.74 -3.90
N ILE A 181 -14.00 5.87 -4.92
CA ILE A 181 -15.19 5.33 -5.58
C ILE A 181 -15.42 3.87 -5.16
N ASN A 182 -14.34 3.13 -4.96
CA ASN A 182 -14.37 1.72 -4.61
C ASN A 182 -13.70 1.51 -3.26
N LEU A 183 -14.48 1.16 -2.24
CA LEU A 183 -13.99 0.81 -0.91
C LEU A 183 -14.17 -0.68 -0.66
N SER A 184 -13.12 -1.33 -0.18
CA SER A 184 -13.21 -2.72 0.25
C SER A 184 -12.49 -2.95 1.57
N PHE A 185 -13.07 -3.81 2.39
CA PHE A 185 -12.48 -4.31 3.62
C PHE A 185 -11.91 -5.72 3.37
N GLN A 186 -10.71 -5.97 3.87
CA GLN A 186 -10.05 -7.27 3.76
C GLN A 186 -10.83 -8.37 4.50
N ASP A 187 -10.62 -9.63 4.08
CA ASP A 187 -11.28 -10.83 4.62
C ASP A 187 -11.33 -10.93 6.14
N ASN A 188 -10.29 -10.48 6.84
CA ASN A 188 -10.20 -10.59 8.30
C ASN A 188 -10.80 -9.38 9.03
N SER A 189 -11.20 -8.32 8.32
CA SER A 189 -11.76 -7.13 8.94
C SER A 189 -13.14 -7.43 9.52
N ASN A 190 -13.23 -7.36 10.84
CA ASN A 190 -14.46 -7.60 11.59
C ASN A 190 -14.70 -6.50 12.66
N LYS A 191 -14.29 -5.26 12.34
CA LYS A 191 -14.51 -4.10 13.21
C LYS A 191 -15.85 -3.44 12.87
N PRO A 192 -16.56 -2.87 13.85
CA PRO A 192 -17.82 -2.18 13.60
C PRO A 192 -17.56 -0.93 12.75
N ILE A 193 -18.53 -0.58 11.90
CA ILE A 193 -18.49 0.68 11.15
C ILE A 193 -19.29 1.70 11.95
N GLU A 194 -18.60 2.69 12.50
CA GLU A 194 -19.23 3.76 13.27
C GLU A 194 -20.04 4.70 12.37
N MET A 195 -20.97 5.41 13.01
CA MET A 195 -21.85 6.37 12.36
C MET A 195 -21.05 7.49 11.69
N GLY A 196 -21.45 7.91 10.49
CA GLY A 196 -20.90 9.10 9.84
C GLY A 196 -19.60 8.90 9.05
N ILE A 197 -18.83 7.83 9.28
CA ILE A 197 -17.48 7.67 8.68
C ILE A 197 -17.51 7.70 7.15
N LEU A 198 -18.47 7.01 6.53
CA LEU A 198 -18.56 6.90 5.07
C LEU A 198 -19.59 7.87 4.46
N GLN A 199 -20.31 8.66 5.27
CA GLN A 199 -21.42 9.49 4.78
C GLN A 199 -20.98 10.58 3.81
N SER A 200 -19.75 11.06 3.94
CA SER A 200 -19.19 12.12 3.11
C SER A 200 -18.55 11.61 1.81
N VAL A 201 -18.59 10.30 1.55
CA VAL A 201 -17.89 9.67 0.42
C VAL A 201 -18.91 9.15 -0.61
N SER A 202 -18.70 9.48 -1.87
CA SER A 202 -19.55 9.04 -2.99
C SER A 202 -19.10 7.69 -3.54
N LEU A 203 -19.28 6.63 -2.75
CA LEU A 203 -18.92 5.25 -3.15
C LEU A 203 -19.87 4.70 -4.21
N GLU A 204 -19.33 4.04 -5.23
CA GLU A 204 -20.08 3.18 -6.15
C GLU A 204 -20.11 1.73 -5.66
N THR A 205 -18.99 1.25 -5.10
CA THR A 205 -18.87 -0.10 -4.56
C THR A 205 -18.32 -0.10 -3.13
N LEU A 206 -18.93 -0.93 -2.29
CA LEU A 206 -18.53 -1.19 -0.92
C LEU A 206 -18.53 -2.70 -0.71
N LYS A 207 -17.36 -3.27 -0.42
CA LYS A 207 -17.22 -4.72 -0.23
C LYS A 207 -16.70 -5.05 1.15
N PHE A 208 -17.37 -5.99 1.80
CA PHE A 208 -16.91 -6.56 3.06
C PHE A 208 -16.11 -7.83 2.86
N GLY A 209 -15.15 -8.05 3.74
CA GLY A 209 -14.38 -9.28 3.79
C GLY A 209 -15.22 -10.48 4.25
N ARG A 210 -14.78 -11.69 3.92
CA ARG A 210 -15.51 -12.93 4.23
C ARG A 210 -15.83 -13.14 5.72
N ASN A 211 -15.01 -12.62 6.63
CA ASN A 211 -15.22 -12.77 8.08
C ASN A 211 -15.92 -11.57 8.74
N PHE A 212 -16.47 -10.65 7.94
CA PHE A 212 -17.21 -9.52 8.50
C PHE A 212 -18.53 -10.02 9.10
N ASN A 213 -18.62 -9.88 10.42
CA ASN A 213 -19.76 -10.21 11.26
C ASN A 213 -19.84 -9.19 12.41
N SER A 214 -19.71 -7.91 12.08
CA SER A 214 -19.75 -6.80 13.02
C SER A 214 -20.95 -5.91 12.75
N THR A 215 -21.26 -5.03 13.71
CA THR A 215 -22.37 -4.11 13.56
C THR A 215 -22.05 -3.02 12.54
N ILE A 216 -23.06 -2.69 11.73
CA ILE A 216 -23.05 -1.53 10.84
C ILE A 216 -24.00 -0.51 11.46
N ALA A 217 -23.47 0.63 11.89
CA ALA A 217 -24.31 1.65 12.51
C ALA A 217 -25.34 2.23 11.52
N PRO A 218 -26.53 2.64 11.97
CA PRO A 218 -27.46 3.37 11.13
C PRO A 218 -26.78 4.59 10.48
N LEU A 219 -27.12 4.85 9.22
CA LEU A 219 -26.55 5.93 8.42
C LEU A 219 -25.02 5.81 8.17
N SER A 220 -24.37 4.69 8.48
CA SER A 220 -22.93 4.54 8.22
C SER A 220 -22.59 4.18 6.76
N ILE A 221 -23.59 3.85 5.94
CA ILE A 221 -23.43 3.50 4.52
C ILE A 221 -23.85 4.72 3.68
N PRO A 222 -23.03 5.17 2.71
CA PRO A 222 -23.38 6.32 1.89
C PRO A 222 -24.56 6.01 0.96
N SER A 223 -25.41 7.01 0.76
CA SER A 223 -26.59 6.90 -0.12
C SER A 223 -26.23 6.75 -1.61
N SER A 224 -24.99 7.01 -1.99
CA SER A 224 -24.49 6.92 -3.37
C SER A 224 -24.26 5.48 -3.86
N LEU A 225 -24.35 4.49 -2.98
CA LEU A 225 -23.90 3.12 -3.25
C LEU A 225 -24.75 2.46 -4.36
N LYS A 226 -24.10 2.07 -5.47
CA LYS A 226 -24.77 1.47 -6.64
C LYS A 226 -24.78 -0.05 -6.64
N LYS A 227 -23.82 -0.69 -5.95
CA LYS A 227 -23.66 -2.15 -5.94
C LYS A 227 -23.24 -2.64 -4.56
N THR A 228 -24.10 -3.47 -3.96
CA THR A 228 -23.88 -4.25 -2.74
C THR A 228 -23.49 -5.68 -3.08
#